data_AF-A0A3N3ZSP6-F1
#
_entry.id   AF-A0A3N3ZSP6-F1
#
_cell.length_a   1.000
_cell.length_b   1.000
_cell.length_c   1.000
_cell.angle_alpha   90.00
_cell.angle_beta   90.00
_cell.angle_gamma   90.00
#
_symmetry.space_group_name_H-M   'P 1'
#
loop_
_entity.id
_entity.type
_entity.pdbx_description
1 polymer ?
#
loop_
_entity_poly.entity_id
_entity_poly.type
_entity_poly.pdbx_seq_one_letter_code
_entity_poly.pdbx_strand_id
1 'polypeptide(L)'
;MQYLRSVLPHGTISVMTTHKQLALSIRSRMALRDMTQAGLADAIGMGRSALSARMGGSREFTFSELQAIAAALGVSLRDLLPATEEEQR
;
A
#
# COMPACT_ATOMS: atom_id res chain seq x y z
N MET A 1 -6.92 -3.89 -46.97
CA MET A 1 -7.13 -5.14 -46.21
C MET A 1 -6.13 -5.15 -45.06
N GLN A 2 -6.22 -4.34 -44.01
CA GLN A 2 -7.22 -4.23 -42.91
C GLN A 2 -7.44 -5.54 -42.13
N TYR A 3 -7.42 -5.39 -40.79
CA TYR A 3 -7.63 -6.36 -39.70
C TYR A 3 -6.37 -7.17 -39.33
N LEU A 4 -5.81 -7.14 -38.10
CA LEU A 4 -6.38 -6.83 -36.81
C LEU A 4 -5.26 -6.43 -35.82
N ARG A 5 -5.22 -5.17 -35.38
CA ARG A 5 -4.52 -4.81 -34.13
C ARG A 5 -5.29 -5.47 -33.00
N SER A 6 -4.81 -6.62 -32.51
CA SER A 6 -5.26 -7.20 -31.25
C SER A 6 -4.73 -6.32 -30.12
N VAL A 7 -5.45 -5.22 -29.85
CA VAL A 7 -5.34 -4.47 -28.60
C VAL A 7 -5.95 -5.38 -27.53
N LEU A 8 -5.09 -6.17 -26.88
CA LEU A 8 -5.43 -6.80 -25.62
C LEU A 8 -5.70 -5.67 -24.61
N PRO A 9 -6.79 -5.73 -23.82
CA PRO A 9 -7.05 -4.73 -22.81
C PRO A 9 -5.95 -4.79 -21.73
N HIS A 10 -5.04 -3.81 -21.75
CA HIS A 10 -4.20 -3.47 -20.60
C HIS A 10 -5.10 -2.87 -19.52
N GLY A 11 -5.80 -3.73 -18.79
CA GLY A 11 -6.86 -3.27 -17.88
C GLY A 11 -7.25 -4.27 -16.82
N THR A 12 -6.36 -5.16 -16.40
CA THR A 12 -6.60 -6.11 -15.31
C THR A 12 -5.31 -6.58 -14.63
N ILE A 13 -4.32 -5.69 -14.43
CA ILE A 13 -3.43 -5.89 -13.28
C ILE A 13 -4.24 -5.46 -12.05
N SER A 14 -4.95 -6.45 -11.54
CA SER A 14 -5.89 -6.52 -10.42
C SER A 14 -5.77 -5.40 -9.36
N VAL A 15 -6.76 -4.53 -9.25
CA VAL A 15 -6.92 -3.58 -8.13
C VAL A 15 -6.88 -4.29 -6.75
N MET A 16 -7.22 -5.59 -6.70
CA MET A 16 -7.15 -6.42 -5.49
C MET A 16 -5.72 -6.72 -5.01
N THR A 17 -4.68 -6.59 -5.86
CA THR A 17 -3.29 -6.87 -5.47
C THR A 17 -2.61 -5.69 -4.78
N THR A 18 -2.99 -4.45 -5.09
CA THR A 18 -2.37 -3.23 -4.54
C THR A 18 -2.52 -3.13 -3.03
N HIS A 19 -3.72 -3.39 -2.49
CA HIS A 19 -3.97 -3.27 -1.06
C HIS A 19 -3.19 -4.31 -0.23
N LYS A 20 -3.21 -5.58 -0.65
CA LYS A 20 -2.48 -6.65 0.05
C LYS A 20 -0.98 -6.42 0.02
N GLN A 21 -0.44 -5.97 -1.12
CA GLN A 21 0.97 -5.60 -1.26
C GLN A 21 1.34 -4.41 -0.38
N LEU A 22 0.50 -3.39 -0.32
CA LEU A 22 0.69 -2.24 0.57
C LEU A 22 0.69 -2.65 2.05
N ALA A 23 -0.30 -3.43 2.47
CA ALA A 23 -0.37 -3.94 3.84
C ALA A 23 0.84 -4.82 4.18
N LEU A 24 1.31 -5.64 3.24
CA LEU A 24 2.53 -6.43 3.41
C LEU A 24 3.77 -5.53 3.56
N SER A 25 3.91 -4.52 2.71
CA SER A 25 4.99 -3.53 2.79
C SER A 25 5.01 -2.85 4.16
N ILE A 26 3.86 -2.36 4.64
CA ILE A 26 3.71 -1.76 5.97
C ILE A 26 4.14 -2.75 7.07
N ARG A 27 3.72 -4.02 7.01
CA ARG A 27 4.13 -5.05 7.99
C ARG A 27 5.62 -5.33 7.96
N SER A 28 6.22 -5.44 6.79
CA SER A 28 7.66 -5.66 6.66
C SER A 28 8.46 -4.51 7.26
N ARG A 29 8.04 -3.26 7.03
CA ARG A 29 8.69 -2.08 7.62
C ARG A 29 8.48 -1.98 9.14
N MET A 30 7.30 -2.36 9.63
CA MET A 30 7.05 -2.48 11.07
C MET A 30 7.97 -3.52 11.72
N ALA A 31 8.11 -4.70 11.11
CA ALA A 31 8.98 -5.77 11.60
C ALA A 31 10.45 -5.35 11.67
N LEU A 32 10.95 -4.62 10.67
CA LEU A 32 12.32 -4.09 10.67
C LEU A 32 12.61 -3.07 11.78
N ARG A 33 11.58 -2.54 12.44
CA ARG A 33 11.68 -1.53 13.51
C ARG A 33 11.17 -2.04 14.85
N ASP A 34 10.88 -3.34 14.97
CA ASP A 34 10.21 -3.93 16.14
C ASP A 34 8.93 -3.17 16.56
N MET A 35 8.23 -2.58 15.58
CA MET A 35 7.04 -1.76 15.80
C MET A 35 5.80 -2.63 15.69
N THR A 36 4.92 -2.57 16.68
CA THR A 36 3.63 -3.25 16.63
C THR A 36 2.60 -2.41 15.86
N GLN A 37 1.53 -3.06 15.37
CA GLN A 37 0.42 -2.32 14.75
C GLN A 37 -0.26 -1.36 15.74
N ALA A 38 -0.31 -1.70 17.03
CA ALA A 38 -0.78 -0.78 18.07
C ALA A 38 0.14 0.44 18.19
N GLY A 39 1.46 0.22 18.20
CA GLY A 39 2.44 1.32 18.23
C GLY A 39 2.37 2.21 16.99
N LEU A 40 2.14 1.63 15.80
CA LEU A 40 1.94 2.42 14.58
C LEU A 40 0.66 3.26 14.66
N ALA A 41 -0.44 2.67 15.15
CA ALA A 41 -1.71 3.37 15.33
C ALA A 41 -1.54 4.57 16.27
N ASP A 42 -0.90 4.35 17.41
CA ASP A 42 -0.62 5.38 18.41
C ASP A 42 0.31 6.47 17.82
N ALA A 43 1.31 6.10 17.03
CA ALA A 43 2.24 7.05 16.38
C ALA A 43 1.59 7.94 15.32
N ILE A 44 0.58 7.45 14.58
CA ILE A 44 -0.13 8.22 13.55
C ILE A 44 -1.44 8.86 14.07
N GLY A 45 -1.74 8.72 15.36
CA GLY A 45 -2.99 9.21 15.97
C GLY A 45 -4.25 8.51 15.45
N MET A 46 -4.13 7.27 14.97
CA MET A 46 -5.25 6.48 14.45
C MET A 46 -5.72 5.48 15.50
N GLY A 47 -7.04 5.25 15.60
CA GLY A 47 -7.57 4.17 16.43
C GLY A 47 -7.09 2.80 15.96
N ARG A 48 -6.72 1.91 16.88
CA ARG A 48 -6.18 0.56 16.57
C ARG A 48 -7.12 -0.27 15.67
N SER A 49 -8.42 -0.24 15.94
CA SER A 49 -9.44 -0.91 15.14
C SER A 49 -9.53 -0.32 13.72
N ALA A 50 -9.36 1.00 13.61
CA ALA A 50 -9.38 1.70 12.33
C ALA A 50 -8.14 1.36 11.48
N LEU A 51 -6.97 1.24 12.11
CA LEU A 51 -5.76 0.74 11.43
C LEU A 51 -5.93 -0.72 11.03
N SER A 52 -6.52 -1.56 11.88
CA SER A 52 -6.76 -2.97 11.56
C SER A 52 -7.72 -3.17 10.40
N ALA A 53 -8.82 -2.41 10.35
CA ALA A 53 -9.75 -2.44 9.22
C ALA A 53 -9.04 -2.08 7.91
N ARG A 54 -8.09 -1.13 7.96
CA ARG A 54 -7.27 -0.78 6.80
C ARG A 54 -6.27 -1.87 6.46
N MET A 55 -5.46 -2.32 7.41
CA MET A 55 -4.49 -3.42 7.18
C MET A 55 -5.14 -4.73 6.70
N GLY A 56 -6.42 -4.95 7.03
CA GLY A 56 -7.24 -6.07 6.58
C GLY A 56 -7.93 -5.86 5.22
N GLY A 57 -7.91 -4.66 4.66
CA GLY A 57 -8.54 -4.33 3.38
C GLY A 57 -10.04 -4.06 3.44
N SER A 58 -10.62 -3.95 4.64
CA SER A 58 -12.01 -3.52 4.80
C SER A 58 -12.19 -2.01 4.60
N ARG A 59 -11.10 -1.24 4.66
CA ARG A 59 -11.09 0.20 4.40
C ARG A 59 -9.80 0.59 3.69
N GLU A 60 -9.86 1.52 2.75
CA GLU A 60 -8.66 2.04 2.08
C GLU A 60 -7.90 3.04 2.96
N PHE A 61 -6.60 3.12 2.74
CA PHE A 61 -5.78 4.20 3.30
C PHE A 61 -5.95 5.47 2.47
N THR A 62 -6.12 6.60 3.14
CA THR A 62 -6.01 7.90 2.46
C THR A 62 -4.55 8.26 2.22
N PHE A 63 -4.29 9.17 1.27
CA PHE A 63 -2.95 9.64 0.99
C PHE A 63 -2.26 10.22 2.25
N SER A 64 -2.99 11.04 3.03
CA SER A 64 -2.46 11.62 4.28
C SER A 64 -2.12 10.56 5.33
N GLU A 65 -2.91 9.49 5.42
CA GLU A 65 -2.61 8.35 6.31
C GLU A 65 -1.35 7.62 5.86
N LEU A 66 -1.16 7.43 4.56
CA LEU A 66 0.07 6.81 4.02
C LEU A 66 1.30 7.67 4.25
N GLN A 67 1.19 8.99 4.13
CA GLN A 67 2.27 9.90 4.48
C GLN A 67 2.63 9.82 5.97
N ALA A 68 1.63 9.79 6.85
CA ALA A 68 1.85 9.64 8.28
C ALA A 68 2.49 8.29 8.63
N ILE A 69 2.07 7.21 7.97
CA ILE A 69 2.67 5.87 8.13
C ILE A 69 4.12 5.87 7.65
N ALA A 70 4.41 6.43 6.47
CA ALA A 70 5.76 6.51 5.94
C ALA A 70 6.69 7.30 6.89
N ALA A 71 6.22 8.45 7.38
CA ALA A 71 6.94 9.25 8.36
C ALA A 71 7.16 8.48 9.68
N ALA A 72 6.13 7.83 10.21
CA ALA A 72 6.23 7.03 11.44
C ALA A 72 7.20 5.85 11.29
N LEU A 73 7.30 5.28 10.08
CA LEU A 73 8.21 4.18 9.72
C LEU A 73 9.61 4.64 9.30
N GLY A 74 9.85 5.95 9.16
CA GLY A 74 11.15 6.51 8.75
C GLY A 74 11.52 6.17 7.30
N VAL A 75 10.54 5.98 6.41
CA VAL A 75 10.75 5.68 4.99
C VAL A 75 10.06 6.73 4.13
N SER A 76 10.45 6.83 2.85
CA SER A 76 9.69 7.66 1.91
C SER A 76 8.37 6.98 1.54
N LEU A 77 7.38 7.76 1.10
CA LEU A 77 6.13 7.21 0.60
C LEU A 77 6.35 6.28 -0.60
N ARG A 78 7.35 6.59 -1.46
CA ARG A 78 7.71 5.75 -2.61
C ARG A 78 8.23 4.38 -2.18
N ASP A 79 8.98 4.30 -1.09
CA ASP A 79 9.50 3.04 -0.54
C ASP A 79 8.44 2.20 0.16
N LEU A 80 7.30 2.82 0.50
CA LEU A 80 6.16 2.17 1.12
C LEU A 80 5.21 1.58 0.08
N LEU A 81 4.98 2.31 -1.02
CA LEU A 81 4.12 1.88 -2.11
C LEU A 81 4.78 0.75 -2.90
N PRO A 82 4.03 -0.31 -3.27
CA PRO A 82 4.55 -1.32 -4.17
C PRO A 82 4.89 -0.68 -5.52
N ALA A 83 6.06 -1.00 -6.08
CA ALA A 83 6.42 -0.56 -7.42
C ALA A 83 5.35 -1.06 -8.40
N THR A 84 4.65 -0.14 -9.05
CA THR A 84 3.85 -0.48 -10.22
C THR A 84 4.83 -0.81 -11.34
N GLU A 85 4.63 -1.93 -12.03
CA GLU A 85 5.53 -2.40 -13.12
C GLU A 85 5.60 -1.43 -14.33
N GLU A 86 4.96 -0.25 -14.25
CA GLU A 86 4.95 0.76 -15.30
C GLU A 86 6.24 1.59 -15.38
N GLU A 87 7.12 1.58 -14.38
CA GLU A 87 8.32 2.43 -14.36
C GLU A 87 9.62 1.69 -14.75
N GLN A 88 9.51 0.55 -15.43
CA GLN A 88 10.66 -0.22 -15.97
C GLN A 88 10.65 -0.37 -17.51
N ARG A 89 10.02 0.55 -18.25
CA ARG A 89 10.14 0.60 -19.71
C ARG A 89 10.41 1.98 -20.26
#